data_AF-A0A066UMV4-F1
#
_entry.id   AF-A0A066UMV4-F1
#
_cell.length_a   1.000
_cell.length_b   1.000
_cell.length_c   1.000
_cell.angle_alpha   90.00
_cell.angle_beta   90.00
_cell.angle_gamma   90.00
#
_symmetry.space_group_name_H-M   'P 1'
#
loop_
_entity.id
_entity.type
_entity.pdbx_description
1 polymer ?
#
loop_
_entity_poly.entity_id
_entity_poly.type
_entity_poly.pdbx_seq_one_letter_code
_entity_poly.pdbx_strand_id
1 'polypeptide(L)'
;MTIKQTLSFITLSFFVSATAFADSLPERIDHFTKLFDHETAVESYDIRVLQADYPTSLIMPSAMLPQTAKYPLKDIQRLYQLSKTCSGKLPLSPLITEPLVFTRAMCKGTVLSDRWFSRSGLIHPGGGSYAARYVEQYPEKFESLKRFMHIQERPNEDHDELLTRLKHMNSEAITALLAGASMFVELDELWLKRGDRYYLYQEPIWTENAQLAGLSYRLSDEDNSCFVQRGNICWEIEDHSELLQIAMIVLVVANILLVIGWSIYRWNVRKQEMKSRMLVLQILTHELRTPIASLSLTVEGFRREFEHLPETVYDEFRRLCEDTRRLRQLAEASKDYLQSDNQPLATEWVPSVQEWLEFKIEEEFGPDIKLVINQDIAAKVNVYWLGTCIDNLIRNAVKYGVPPVTLDLTTSDKKLTFKVIDNGDLTRKDWGQLRKPFVSKSGLGLGLTIVESMVGKMGGHMTLIGPPTTFILEIPCETDIASR
;
A
#
# COMPACT_ATOMS: atom_id res chain seq x y z
N MET A 1 -28.90 -16.23 -12.27
CA MET A 1 -29.20 -14.78 -12.26
C MET A 1 -28.73 -14.21 -10.92
N THR A 2 -27.41 -14.19 -10.66
CA THR A 2 -26.84 -13.95 -9.30
C THR A 2 -25.35 -13.57 -9.37
N ILE A 3 -24.94 -12.70 -10.30
CA ILE A 3 -23.53 -12.22 -10.39
C ILE A 3 -23.44 -10.69 -10.55
N LYS A 4 -24.54 -9.97 -10.82
CA LYS A 4 -24.51 -8.51 -11.06
C LYS A 4 -24.71 -7.62 -9.81
N GLN A 5 -25.12 -8.15 -8.67
CA GLN A 5 -25.42 -7.33 -7.49
C GLN A 5 -24.26 -7.11 -6.52
N THR A 6 -23.20 -7.93 -6.57
CA THR A 6 -22.03 -7.77 -5.68
C THR A 6 -21.03 -6.73 -6.18
N LEU A 7 -21.07 -6.34 -7.45
CA LEU A 7 -20.14 -5.33 -8.01
C LEU A 7 -20.57 -3.88 -7.73
N SER A 8 -21.84 -3.64 -7.38
CA SER A 8 -22.38 -2.28 -7.21
C SER A 8 -22.18 -1.70 -5.80
N PHE A 9 -21.76 -2.51 -4.82
CA PHE A 9 -21.55 -2.05 -3.45
C PHE A 9 -20.12 -1.58 -3.16
N ILE A 10 -19.16 -1.82 -4.06
CA ILE A 10 -17.76 -1.44 -3.87
C ILE A 10 -17.46 -0.03 -4.45
N THR A 11 -18.33 0.51 -5.29
CA THR A 11 -18.12 1.80 -5.97
C THR A 11 -18.72 3.02 -5.25
N LEU A 12 -19.41 2.86 -4.12
CA LEU A 12 -20.08 3.97 -3.42
C LEU A 12 -19.27 4.58 -2.25
N SER A 13 -18.01 4.21 -2.07
CA SER A 13 -17.19 4.67 -0.92
C SER A 13 -16.17 5.76 -1.26
N PHE A 14 -16.14 6.29 -2.49
CA PHE A 14 -15.02 7.12 -2.98
C PHE A 14 -15.26 8.63 -3.09
N PHE A 15 -16.38 9.17 -2.60
CA PHE A 15 -16.70 10.60 -2.74
C PHE A 15 -17.15 11.29 -1.46
N VAL A 16 -16.45 11.06 -0.35
CA VAL A 16 -16.44 12.01 0.76
C VAL A 16 -15.01 12.54 0.87
N SER A 17 -14.62 13.39 -0.08
CA SER A 17 -13.46 14.24 0.10
C SER A 17 -13.83 15.28 1.15
N ALA A 18 -13.56 14.99 2.42
CA ALA A 18 -13.53 16.02 3.44
C ALA A 18 -12.51 17.07 2.97
N THR A 19 -12.98 18.29 2.73
CA THR A 19 -12.10 19.44 2.52
C THR A 19 -11.36 19.67 3.84
N ALA A 20 -10.18 19.07 3.97
CA ALA A 20 -9.27 19.38 5.06
C ALA A 20 -8.69 20.76 4.78
N PHE A 21 -9.22 21.78 5.46
CA PHE A 21 -8.56 23.08 5.53
C PHE A 21 -7.33 22.90 6.43
N ALA A 22 -6.16 22.91 5.82
CA ALA A 22 -4.91 22.93 6.57
C ALA A 22 -4.60 24.38 6.93
N ASP A 23 -4.85 24.77 8.18
CA ASP A 23 -4.47 26.10 8.67
C ASP A 23 -2.96 26.28 8.54
N SER A 24 -2.57 27.41 7.97
CA SER A 24 -1.17 27.79 7.84
C SER A 24 -0.55 28.10 9.20
N LEU A 25 0.78 27.99 9.30
CA LEU A 25 1.47 28.23 10.56
C LEU A 25 1.24 29.65 11.13
N PRO A 26 1.19 30.74 10.33
CA PRO A 26 0.78 32.05 10.83
C PRO A 26 -0.65 32.10 11.40
N GLU A 27 -1.62 31.42 10.77
CA GLU A 27 -3.01 31.36 11.27
C GLU A 27 -3.09 30.61 12.60
N ARG A 28 -2.30 29.55 12.77
CA ARG A 28 -2.17 28.81 14.04
C ARG A 28 -1.56 29.68 15.14
N ILE A 29 -0.53 30.48 14.82
CA ILE A 29 0.05 31.43 15.77
C ILE A 29 -0.97 32.50 16.16
N ASP A 30 -1.75 33.02 15.21
CA ASP A 30 -2.83 33.96 15.50
C ASP A 30 -3.91 33.33 16.38
N HIS A 31 -4.28 32.06 16.12
CA HIS A 31 -5.19 31.29 16.98
C HIS A 31 -4.61 31.13 18.38
N PHE A 32 -3.34 30.74 18.51
CA PHE A 32 -2.61 30.63 19.77
C PHE A 32 -2.71 31.92 20.60
N THR A 33 -2.44 33.10 20.00
CA THR A 33 -2.54 34.37 20.74
C THR A 33 -3.95 34.72 21.20
N LYS A 34 -5.00 34.15 20.58
CA LYS A 34 -6.40 34.36 20.97
C LYS A 34 -6.84 33.48 22.12
N LEU A 35 -6.13 32.39 22.41
CA LEU A 35 -6.43 31.48 23.52
C LEU A 35 -6.11 32.07 24.90
N PHE A 36 -5.33 33.17 24.95
CA PHE A 36 -4.96 33.82 26.20
C PHE A 36 -5.99 34.85 26.65
N ASP A 37 -6.39 34.73 27.92
CA ASP A 37 -7.14 35.74 28.65
C ASP A 37 -6.18 36.66 29.42
N HIS A 38 -6.38 37.98 29.34
CA HIS A 38 -5.49 38.96 29.97
C HIS A 38 -5.65 39.00 31.48
N GLU A 39 -6.80 38.57 32.00
CA GLU A 39 -7.07 38.55 33.43
C GLU A 39 -6.27 37.45 34.16
N THR A 40 -5.81 36.42 33.44
CA THR A 40 -5.02 35.31 33.99
C THR A 40 -3.52 35.54 33.91
N ALA A 41 -3.07 36.69 33.40
CA ALA A 41 -1.66 37.03 33.33
C ALA A 41 -1.10 37.24 34.75
N VAL A 42 0.12 36.73 34.99
CA VAL A 42 0.81 36.88 36.29
C VAL A 42 1.05 38.37 36.57
N GLU A 43 1.56 39.06 35.56
CA GLU A 43 1.87 40.49 35.61
C GLU A 43 1.76 41.11 34.21
N SER A 44 1.71 42.44 34.17
CA SER A 44 1.77 43.16 32.90
C SER A 44 2.56 44.46 33.00
N TYR A 45 3.35 44.74 31.96
CA TYR A 45 4.21 45.92 31.87
C TYR A 45 3.80 46.82 30.70
N ASP A 46 3.73 48.13 30.93
CA ASP A 46 3.51 49.11 29.87
C ASP A 46 4.82 49.36 29.12
N ILE A 47 4.79 49.17 27.81
CA ILE A 47 5.97 49.28 26.93
C ILE A 47 6.54 50.71 26.98
N ARG A 48 5.67 51.72 27.11
CA ARG A 48 6.10 53.13 27.10
C ARG A 48 6.83 53.49 28.39
N VAL A 49 6.38 52.95 29.52
CA VAL A 49 7.05 53.11 30.82
C VAL A 49 8.40 52.39 30.79
N LEU A 50 8.44 51.15 30.27
CA LEU A 50 9.68 50.40 30.12
C LEU A 50 10.71 51.15 29.26
N GLN A 51 10.30 51.69 28.12
CA GLN A 51 11.18 52.46 27.24
C GLN A 51 11.63 53.80 27.84
N ALA A 52 10.80 54.43 28.67
CA ALA A 52 11.13 55.69 29.34
C ALA A 52 12.13 55.48 30.49
N ASP A 53 11.93 54.43 31.29
CA ASP A 53 12.73 54.16 32.49
C ASP A 53 14.04 53.43 32.16
N TYR A 54 14.04 52.64 31.08
CA TYR A 54 15.19 51.86 30.65
C TYR A 54 15.51 52.13 29.16
N PRO A 55 16.38 53.11 28.88
CA PRO A 55 16.91 53.33 27.54
C PRO A 55 17.57 52.06 26.97
N THR A 56 17.42 51.81 25.67
CA THR A 56 17.96 50.63 24.95
C THR A 56 19.43 50.36 25.27
N SER A 57 20.26 51.41 25.33
CA SER A 57 21.69 51.29 25.62
C SER A 57 22.00 50.81 27.05
N LEU A 58 21.08 50.95 27.99
CA LEU A 58 21.25 50.56 29.40
C LEU A 58 20.73 49.15 29.71
N ILE A 59 20.08 48.49 28.74
CA ILE A 59 19.58 47.11 28.87
C ILE A 59 20.42 46.13 28.04
N MET A 60 20.85 46.57 26.85
CA MET A 60 21.51 45.72 25.87
C MET A 60 22.83 45.11 26.41
N PRO A 61 23.00 43.78 26.46
CA PRO A 61 24.17 43.13 27.05
C PRO A 61 25.51 43.57 26.43
N SER A 62 25.52 43.87 25.14
CA SER A 62 26.71 44.34 24.42
C SER A 62 27.23 45.70 24.91
N ALA A 63 26.42 46.49 25.64
CA ALA A 63 26.83 47.75 26.24
C ALA A 63 27.84 47.57 27.39
N MET A 64 27.83 46.40 28.04
CA MET A 64 28.82 46.05 29.07
C MET A 64 30.19 45.70 28.47
N LEU A 65 30.25 45.41 27.17
CA LEU A 65 31.49 45.08 26.47
C LEU A 65 32.21 46.34 25.97
N PRO A 66 33.54 46.27 25.75
CA PRO A 66 34.28 47.34 25.10
C PRO A 66 33.70 47.68 23.71
N GLN A 67 33.43 48.96 23.47
CA GLN A 67 32.78 49.48 22.28
C GLN A 67 33.76 49.64 21.10
N THR A 68 34.53 48.59 20.81
CA THR A 68 35.59 48.57 19.79
C THR A 68 35.07 48.72 18.36
N ALA A 69 33.80 48.37 18.13
CA ALA A 69 33.12 48.60 16.84
C ALA A 69 32.77 50.08 16.61
N LYS A 70 32.53 50.86 17.69
CA LYS A 70 32.07 52.25 17.62
C LYS A 70 33.21 53.25 17.59
N TYR A 71 34.35 52.94 18.22
CA TYR A 71 35.48 53.85 18.34
C TYR A 71 36.77 53.23 17.78
N PRO A 72 37.65 54.02 17.13
CA PRO A 72 38.95 53.53 16.70
C PRO A 72 39.78 52.99 17.88
N LEU A 73 40.29 51.76 17.74
CA LEU A 73 41.03 51.08 18.81
C LEU A 73 42.19 51.93 19.38
N LYS A 74 42.91 52.65 18.50
CA LYS A 74 44.02 53.54 18.91
C LYS A 74 43.56 54.67 19.84
N ASP A 75 42.35 55.20 19.63
CA ASP A 75 41.81 56.27 20.47
C ASP A 75 41.29 55.72 21.80
N ILE A 76 40.69 54.52 21.81
CA ILE A 76 40.32 53.83 23.06
C ILE A 76 41.59 53.57 23.91
N GLN A 77 42.67 53.07 23.30
CA GLN A 77 43.94 52.82 23.99
C GLN A 77 44.51 54.09 24.61
N ARG A 78 44.52 55.20 23.86
CA ARG A 78 44.97 56.51 24.37
C ARG A 78 44.09 57.02 25.51
N LEU A 79 42.77 56.89 25.37
CA LEU A 79 41.82 57.29 26.41
C LEU A 79 42.01 56.46 27.68
N TYR A 80 42.24 55.16 27.54
CA TYR A 80 42.53 54.26 28.66
C TYR A 80 43.85 54.64 29.35
N GLN A 81 44.92 54.88 28.59
CA GLN A 81 46.19 55.38 29.15
C GLN A 81 45.98 56.70 29.91
N LEU A 82 45.27 57.65 29.31
CA LEU A 82 44.94 58.93 29.92
C LEU A 82 44.15 58.77 31.23
N SER A 83 43.22 57.81 31.30
CA SER A 83 42.47 57.53 32.52
C SER A 83 43.33 57.00 33.67
N LYS A 84 44.47 56.36 33.37
CA LYS A 84 45.39 55.80 34.37
C LYS A 84 46.46 56.79 34.81
N THR A 85 47.01 57.57 33.88
CA THR A 85 48.14 58.48 34.15
C THR A 85 47.73 59.94 34.33
N CYS A 86 46.48 60.29 33.97
CA CYS A 86 45.96 61.65 33.92
C CYS A 86 46.84 62.66 33.14
N SER A 87 47.73 62.14 32.30
CA SER A 87 48.74 62.87 31.54
C SER A 87 49.08 62.09 30.26
N GLY A 88 49.38 62.79 29.16
CA GLY A 88 49.73 62.16 27.88
C GLY A 88 49.10 62.83 26.66
N LYS A 89 49.26 62.17 25.51
CA LYS A 89 48.73 62.67 24.22
C LYS A 89 47.22 62.47 24.15
N LEU A 90 46.49 63.53 23.79
CA LEU A 90 45.04 63.49 23.64
C LEU A 90 44.65 62.77 22.33
N PRO A 91 43.58 61.96 22.34
CA PRO A 91 43.01 61.44 21.10
C PRO A 91 42.37 62.59 20.30
N LEU A 92 42.51 62.56 18.97
CA LEU A 92 42.14 63.68 18.08
C LEU A 92 40.80 63.44 17.34
N SER A 93 40.24 62.23 17.46
CA SER A 93 38.99 61.88 16.79
C SER A 93 37.79 62.60 17.41
N PRO A 94 36.89 63.19 16.60
CA PRO A 94 35.69 63.84 17.12
C PRO A 94 34.74 62.86 17.83
N LEU A 95 34.80 61.57 17.48
CA LEU A 95 33.99 60.51 18.11
C LEU A 95 34.32 60.34 19.60
N ILE A 96 35.52 60.70 20.03
CA ILE A 96 35.98 60.50 21.41
C ILE A 96 35.74 61.72 22.32
N THR A 97 35.13 62.79 21.79
CA THR A 97 35.02 64.09 22.48
C THR A 97 34.32 63.96 23.83
N GLU A 98 33.17 63.30 23.88
CA GLU A 98 32.43 63.06 25.12
C GLU A 98 33.22 62.17 26.10
N PRO A 99 33.75 60.98 25.70
CA PRO A 99 34.61 60.20 26.57
C PRO A 99 35.82 60.98 27.11
N LEU A 100 36.41 61.84 26.29
CA LEU A 100 37.55 62.66 26.69
C LEU A 100 37.16 63.72 27.73
N VAL A 101 35.98 64.35 27.59
CA VAL A 101 35.44 65.27 28.60
C VAL A 101 35.25 64.54 29.94
N PHE A 102 34.66 63.33 29.90
CA PHE A 102 34.48 62.50 31.09
C PHE A 102 35.82 62.13 31.76
N THR A 103 36.77 61.58 31.00
CA THR A 103 38.09 61.18 31.54
C THR A 103 38.84 62.37 32.15
N ARG A 104 38.77 63.55 31.51
CA ARG A 104 39.39 64.77 32.05
C ARG A 104 38.71 65.24 33.34
N ALA A 105 37.39 65.15 33.42
CA ALA A 105 36.65 65.51 34.62
C ALA A 105 37.04 64.61 35.80
N MET A 106 37.11 63.28 35.59
CA MET A 106 37.56 62.31 36.58
C MET A 106 39.00 62.60 37.06
N CYS A 107 39.94 62.84 36.12
CA CYS A 107 41.33 63.15 36.44
C CYS A 107 41.53 64.48 37.21
N LYS A 108 40.68 65.47 36.96
CA LYS A 108 40.76 66.79 37.62
C LYS A 108 39.90 66.92 38.86
N GLY A 109 39.10 65.89 39.18
CA GLY A 109 38.08 65.97 40.23
C GLY A 109 36.98 67.00 39.95
N THR A 110 36.69 67.28 38.67
CA THR A 110 35.63 68.21 38.27
C THR A 110 34.27 67.54 38.40
N VAL A 111 33.37 68.15 39.18
CA VAL A 111 32.04 67.58 39.41
C VAL A 111 31.18 67.69 38.14
N LEU A 112 30.67 66.55 37.66
CA LEU A 112 29.73 66.48 36.56
C LEU A 112 28.28 66.58 37.09
N SER A 113 27.48 67.45 36.48
CA SER A 113 26.06 67.57 36.83
C SER A 113 25.25 66.40 36.31
N ASP A 114 24.14 66.05 36.97
CA ASP A 114 23.20 65.00 36.53
C ASP A 114 22.70 65.23 35.08
N ARG A 115 22.57 66.50 34.67
CA ARG A 115 22.22 66.88 33.28
C ARG A 115 23.24 66.42 32.25
N TRP A 116 24.52 66.33 32.62
CA TRP A 116 25.56 65.84 31.72
C TRP A 116 25.29 64.37 31.37
N PHE A 117 24.96 63.53 32.35
CA PHE A 117 24.62 62.13 32.14
C PHE A 117 23.32 61.96 31.34
N SER A 118 22.31 62.81 31.56
CA SER A 118 21.07 62.76 30.76
C SER A 118 21.27 63.13 29.28
N ARG A 119 22.34 63.85 28.95
CA ARG A 119 22.65 64.32 27.58
C ARG A 119 23.80 63.55 26.94
N SER A 120 24.47 62.68 27.69
CA SER A 120 25.59 61.89 27.19
C SER A 120 25.07 60.66 26.43
N GLY A 121 25.97 59.99 25.73
CA GLY A 121 25.71 58.69 25.12
C GLY A 121 25.57 57.53 26.11
N LEU A 122 25.55 57.81 27.42
CA LEU A 122 25.40 56.89 28.57
C LEU A 122 26.51 55.84 28.74
N ILE A 123 26.96 55.21 27.66
CA ILE A 123 27.90 54.10 27.62
C ILE A 123 29.34 54.57 27.40
N HIS A 124 30.22 54.15 28.28
CA HIS A 124 31.65 54.41 28.21
C HIS A 124 32.31 53.54 27.11
N PRO A 125 33.32 54.04 26.35
CA PRO A 125 33.96 53.26 25.30
C PRO A 125 34.59 51.93 25.75
N GLY A 126 34.96 51.84 27.02
CA GLY A 126 35.50 50.64 27.66
C GLY A 126 34.44 49.64 28.15
N GLY A 127 33.16 49.83 27.82
CA GLY A 127 32.05 49.05 28.35
C GLY A 127 31.53 49.58 29.68
N GLY A 128 30.24 49.34 29.93
CA GLY A 128 29.51 49.87 31.08
C GLY A 128 29.14 51.35 30.92
N SER A 129 28.44 51.90 31.91
CA SER A 129 27.97 53.29 31.86
C SER A 129 29.01 54.29 32.41
N TYR A 130 28.91 55.54 31.96
CA TYR A 130 29.64 56.64 32.60
C TYR A 130 29.20 56.85 34.05
N ALA A 131 27.91 56.68 34.32
CA ALA A 131 27.34 56.86 35.65
C ALA A 131 27.95 55.90 36.67
N ALA A 132 28.07 54.61 36.33
CA ALA A 132 28.66 53.61 37.22
C ALA A 132 30.09 53.95 37.59
N ARG A 133 30.92 54.26 36.59
CA ARG A 133 32.33 54.67 36.79
C ARG A 133 32.47 55.96 37.59
N TYR A 134 31.53 56.89 37.45
CA TYR A 134 31.54 58.15 38.21
C TYR A 134 31.19 57.90 39.68
N VAL A 135 30.21 57.05 39.93
CA VAL A 135 29.77 56.71 41.29
C VAL A 135 30.82 55.92 42.06
N GLU A 136 31.68 55.14 41.40
CA GLU A 136 32.85 54.52 42.04
C GLU A 136 33.76 55.54 42.76
N GLN A 137 33.90 56.75 42.20
CA GLN A 137 34.68 57.84 42.80
C GLN A 137 33.84 58.77 43.68
N TYR A 138 32.54 58.89 43.41
CA TYR A 138 31.59 59.77 44.10
C TYR A 138 30.34 59.00 44.55
N PRO A 139 30.44 58.17 45.62
CA PRO A 139 29.34 57.29 46.05
C PRO A 139 28.06 58.03 46.44
N GLU A 140 28.17 59.27 46.92
CA GLU A 140 27.04 60.12 47.30
C GLU A 140 26.11 60.46 46.12
N LYS A 141 26.59 60.30 44.89
CA LYS A 141 25.81 60.55 43.66
C LYS A 141 25.01 59.32 43.18
N PHE A 142 25.14 58.17 43.84
CA PHE A 142 24.50 56.92 43.42
C PHE A 142 22.99 57.09 43.18
N GLU A 143 22.22 57.59 44.14
CA GLU A 143 20.76 57.72 44.01
C GLU A 143 20.34 58.63 42.84
N SER A 144 21.10 59.69 42.57
CA SER A 144 20.80 60.61 41.47
C SER A 144 21.14 60.04 40.08
N LEU A 145 22.14 59.15 40.04
CA LEU A 145 22.72 58.62 38.79
C LEU A 145 22.29 57.18 38.47
N LYS A 146 21.64 56.46 39.39
CA LYS A 146 21.24 55.06 39.19
C LYS A 146 20.43 54.82 37.91
N ARG A 147 19.55 55.75 37.54
CA ARG A 147 18.76 55.70 36.28
C ARG A 147 19.61 55.76 35.00
N PHE A 148 20.83 56.28 35.07
CA PHE A 148 21.76 56.36 33.94
C PHE A 148 22.77 55.21 33.90
N MET A 149 22.68 54.28 34.85
CA MET A 149 23.52 53.09 34.92
C MET A 149 22.90 51.93 34.12
N HIS A 150 23.74 51.06 33.57
CA HIS A 150 23.29 49.84 32.93
C HIS A 150 22.60 48.94 33.97
N ILE A 151 21.57 48.18 33.57
CA ILE A 151 20.79 47.33 34.50
C ILE A 151 21.68 46.35 35.29
N GLN A 152 22.73 45.83 34.67
CA GLN A 152 23.70 44.91 35.29
C GLN A 152 24.61 45.61 36.33
N GLU A 153 24.76 46.93 36.26
CA GLU A 153 25.56 47.72 37.20
C GLU A 153 24.74 48.18 38.42
N ARG A 154 23.40 48.08 38.36
CA ARG A 154 22.51 48.44 39.45
C ARG A 154 22.45 47.30 40.47
N PRO A 155 22.39 47.58 41.79
CA PRO A 155 22.13 46.55 42.79
C PRO A 155 20.73 45.97 42.60
N ASN A 156 20.50 44.75 43.10
CA ASN A 156 19.14 44.21 43.21
C ASN A 156 18.45 44.97 44.34
N GLU A 157 17.46 45.81 44.02
CA GLU A 157 16.57 46.39 45.02
C GLU A 157 15.41 45.42 45.22
N ASP A 158 15.12 45.01 46.46
CA ASP A 158 14.07 44.01 46.81
C ASP A 158 12.65 44.39 46.35
N HIS A 159 12.45 45.61 45.83
CA HIS A 159 11.14 46.18 45.46
C HIS A 159 11.00 46.48 43.97
N ASP A 160 12.04 46.21 43.14
CA ASP A 160 11.98 46.40 41.68
C ASP A 160 12.01 45.03 40.97
N GLU A 161 10.84 44.39 40.92
CA GLU A 161 10.63 43.10 40.26
C GLU A 161 10.96 43.18 38.75
N LEU A 162 10.65 44.31 38.10
CA LEU A 162 10.93 44.51 36.68
C LEU A 162 12.43 44.56 36.41
N LEU A 163 13.19 45.35 37.17
CA LEU A 163 14.66 45.38 37.06
C LEU A 163 15.23 43.99 37.31
N THR A 164 14.74 43.29 38.31
CA THR A 164 15.19 41.93 38.62
C THR A 164 14.96 41.00 37.44
N ARG A 165 13.78 41.02 36.81
CA ARG A 165 13.51 40.24 35.59
C ARG A 165 14.42 40.62 34.43
N LEU A 166 14.54 41.92 34.13
CA LEU A 166 15.41 42.42 33.04
C LEU A 166 16.87 42.00 33.22
N LYS A 167 17.37 41.91 34.45
CA LYS A 167 18.74 41.50 34.74
C LYS A 167 18.98 40.01 34.50
N HIS A 168 17.98 39.16 34.69
CA HIS A 168 18.09 37.72 34.49
C HIS A 168 17.79 37.30 33.05
N MET A 169 17.19 38.19 32.24
CA MET A 169 16.92 37.92 30.84
C MET A 169 18.17 37.57 30.04
N ASN A 170 18.06 36.55 29.19
CA ASN A 170 19.11 36.21 28.26
C ASN A 170 19.22 37.26 27.12
N SER A 171 20.31 37.18 26.35
CA SER A 171 20.58 38.18 25.30
C SER A 171 19.53 38.17 24.18
N GLU A 172 18.96 37.01 23.85
CA GLU A 172 17.95 36.91 22.80
C GLU A 172 16.61 37.50 23.25
N ALA A 173 16.19 37.25 24.48
CA ALA A 173 14.98 37.82 25.07
C ALA A 173 15.08 39.34 25.21
N ILE A 174 16.23 39.86 25.66
CA ILE A 174 16.48 41.32 25.65
C ILE A 174 16.37 41.87 24.22
N THR A 175 16.96 41.18 23.24
CA THR A 175 16.89 41.62 21.84
C THR A 175 15.45 41.60 21.31
N ALA A 176 14.66 40.58 21.65
CA ALA A 176 13.25 40.46 21.29
C ALA A 176 12.40 41.56 21.95
N LEU A 177 12.65 41.85 23.23
CA LEU A 177 12.00 42.92 23.98
C LEU A 177 12.29 44.29 23.34
N LEU A 178 13.56 44.58 23.04
CA LEU A 178 13.99 45.84 22.44
C LEU A 178 13.48 46.00 21.00
N ALA A 179 13.35 44.91 20.26
CA ALA A 179 12.71 44.89 18.93
C ALA A 179 11.18 45.07 19.00
N GLY A 180 10.60 45.01 20.20
CA GLY A 180 9.16 45.12 20.40
C GLY A 180 8.39 43.93 19.83
N ALA A 181 8.99 42.73 19.90
CA ALA A 181 8.46 41.49 19.37
C ALA A 181 7.04 41.21 19.90
N SER A 182 6.20 40.57 19.08
CA SER A 182 4.83 40.22 19.46
C SER A 182 4.79 39.23 20.63
N MET A 183 5.80 38.36 20.71
CA MET A 183 5.97 37.41 21.79
C MET A 183 7.44 37.00 21.91
N PHE A 184 7.86 36.59 23.09
CA PHE A 184 9.14 35.93 23.36
C PHE A 184 9.02 35.14 24.67
N VAL A 185 9.92 34.19 24.90
CA VAL A 185 9.99 33.41 26.15
C VAL A 185 11.24 33.81 26.91
N GLU A 186 11.12 33.98 28.22
CA GLU A 186 12.25 34.08 29.13
C GLU A 186 12.05 33.10 30.27
N LEU A 187 13.06 32.26 30.52
CA LEU A 187 12.96 31.12 31.45
C LEU A 187 11.70 30.29 31.11
N ASP A 188 10.73 30.28 32.02
CA ASP A 188 9.48 29.52 31.92
C ASP A 188 8.26 30.45 31.68
N GLU A 189 8.50 31.73 31.37
CA GLU A 189 7.44 32.73 31.18
C GLU A 189 7.35 33.19 29.73
N LEU A 190 6.14 33.14 29.16
CA LEU A 190 5.83 33.74 27.88
C LEU A 190 5.44 35.21 28.06
N TRP A 191 6.17 36.10 27.39
CA TRP A 191 5.84 37.52 27.28
C TRP A 191 5.05 37.74 26.00
N LEU A 192 3.76 38.05 26.12
CA LEU A 192 2.86 38.29 24.99
C LEU A 192 2.48 39.76 24.91
N LYS A 193 2.75 40.38 23.77
CA LYS A 193 2.38 41.77 23.50
C LYS A 193 0.94 41.87 23.05
N ARG A 194 0.15 42.71 23.72
CA ARG A 194 -1.19 43.10 23.27
C ARG A 194 -1.40 44.60 23.45
N GLY A 195 -1.53 45.31 22.32
CA GLY A 195 -1.51 46.77 22.31
C GLY A 195 -0.17 47.32 22.81
N ASP A 196 -0.24 48.14 23.87
CA ASP A 196 0.93 48.83 24.46
C ASP A 196 1.47 48.13 25.73
N ARG A 197 1.06 46.88 26.00
CA ARG A 197 1.47 46.12 27.18
C ARG A 197 2.03 44.75 26.83
N TYR A 198 2.99 44.29 27.62
CA TYR A 198 3.37 42.88 27.69
C TYR A 198 2.62 42.21 28.85
N TYR A 199 2.06 41.03 28.60
CA TYR A 199 1.41 40.17 29.58
C TYR A 199 2.23 38.90 29.75
N LEU A 200 2.45 38.48 31.00
CA LEU A 200 3.30 37.34 31.34
C LEU A 200 2.43 36.13 31.69
N TYR A 201 2.74 34.99 31.08
CA TYR A 201 2.07 33.71 31.30
C TYR A 201 3.07 32.62 31.68
N GLN A 202 2.74 31.80 32.67
CA GLN A 202 3.59 30.69 33.10
C GLN A 202 3.56 29.52 32.11
N GLU A 203 4.65 28.73 32.08
CA GLU A 203 4.85 27.56 31.22
C GLU A 203 3.63 26.65 31.07
N PRO A 204 2.95 26.21 32.14
CA PRO A 204 1.83 25.27 31.99
C PRO A 204 0.70 25.82 31.11
N ILE A 205 0.43 27.13 31.20
CA ILE A 205 -0.67 27.77 30.48
C ILE A 205 -0.34 27.92 28.99
N TRP A 206 0.86 28.43 28.68
CA TRP A 206 1.19 28.72 27.30
C TRP A 206 1.60 27.47 26.51
N THR A 207 2.18 26.46 27.16
CA THR A 207 2.47 25.17 26.50
C THR A 207 1.20 24.40 26.16
N GLU A 208 0.21 24.38 27.06
CA GLU A 208 -1.12 23.81 26.78
C GLU A 208 -1.80 24.54 25.61
N ASN A 209 -1.78 25.88 25.60
CA ASN A 209 -2.33 26.66 24.50
C ASN A 209 -1.60 26.42 23.17
N ALA A 210 -0.29 26.17 23.19
CA ALA A 210 0.48 25.83 21.99
C ALA A 210 0.04 24.48 21.41
N GLN A 211 -0.13 23.46 22.25
CA GLN A 211 -0.64 22.14 21.85
C GLN A 211 -2.07 22.23 21.31
N LEU A 212 -2.95 23.02 21.94
CA LEU A 212 -4.31 23.26 21.44
C LEU A 212 -4.34 23.94 20.07
N ALA A 213 -3.33 24.75 19.74
CA ALA A 213 -3.15 25.34 18.41
C ALA A 213 -2.43 24.40 17.42
N GLY A 214 -2.01 23.21 17.85
CA GLY A 214 -1.22 22.26 17.07
C GLY A 214 0.14 22.83 16.69
N LEU A 215 0.76 23.56 17.60
CA LEU A 215 2.06 24.19 17.44
C LEU A 215 3.07 23.53 18.36
N SER A 216 4.21 23.15 17.78
CA SER A 216 5.43 22.87 18.53
C SER A 216 6.34 24.10 18.50
N TYR A 217 7.19 24.25 19.51
CA TYR A 217 8.11 25.37 19.60
C TYR A 217 9.52 24.90 19.94
N ARG A 218 10.50 25.71 19.56
CA ARG A 218 11.88 25.64 20.03
C ARG A 218 12.34 27.05 20.35
N LEU A 219 13.20 27.20 21.35
CA LEU A 219 13.88 28.47 21.56
C LEU A 219 14.95 28.63 20.49
N SER A 220 15.08 29.86 19.99
CA SER A 220 16.14 30.22 19.05
C SER A 220 17.49 29.92 19.69
N ASP A 221 18.35 29.26 18.92
CA ASP A 221 19.76 29.05 19.24
C ASP A 221 20.52 29.20 17.91
N GLU A 222 21.77 29.65 17.96
CA GLU A 222 22.51 30.16 16.79
C GLU A 222 22.68 29.12 15.65
N ASP A 223 22.49 27.82 15.94
CA ASP A 223 22.82 26.71 15.04
C ASP A 223 21.65 26.14 14.20
N ASN A 224 20.39 26.56 14.41
CA ASN A 224 19.23 25.92 13.77
C ASN A 224 18.43 26.83 12.81
N SER A 225 17.96 26.26 11.70
CA SER A 225 17.12 26.97 10.72
C SER A 225 15.70 27.19 11.26
N CYS A 226 15.36 28.45 11.55
CA CYS A 226 14.04 28.85 12.01
C CYS A 226 13.22 29.44 10.85
N PHE A 227 12.21 28.71 10.37
CA PHE A 227 11.40 29.18 9.22
C PHE A 227 10.41 30.29 9.60
N VAL A 228 9.76 30.17 10.76
CA VAL A 228 8.84 31.18 11.27
C VAL A 228 9.20 31.55 12.70
N GLN A 229 9.89 32.68 12.81
CA GLN A 229 10.36 33.22 14.08
C GLN A 229 9.42 34.33 14.61
N ARG A 230 9.14 34.29 15.90
CA ARG A 230 8.50 35.38 16.65
C ARG A 230 9.27 35.62 17.95
N GLY A 231 9.99 36.74 18.02
CA GLY A 231 10.93 36.99 19.11
C GLY A 231 12.06 35.96 19.09
N ASN A 232 12.26 35.26 20.21
CA ASN A 232 13.20 34.14 20.33
C ASN A 232 12.52 32.76 20.24
N ILE A 233 11.28 32.70 19.73
CA ILE A 233 10.53 31.46 19.58
C ILE A 233 10.48 31.07 18.10
N CYS A 234 10.86 29.82 17.83
CA CYS A 234 10.72 29.17 16.53
C CYS A 234 9.52 28.25 16.54
N TRP A 235 8.52 28.59 15.73
CA TRP A 235 7.27 27.86 15.63
C TRP A 235 7.32 26.82 14.53
N GLU A 236 6.88 25.61 14.86
CA GLU A 236 6.76 24.48 13.95
C GLU A 236 5.36 23.86 14.09
N ILE A 237 4.96 23.08 13.07
CA ILE A 237 3.68 22.34 13.11
C ILE A 237 3.91 21.10 13.98
N GLU A 238 2.99 20.84 14.90
CA GLU A 238 3.05 19.63 15.70
C GLU A 238 2.80 18.40 14.82
N ASP A 239 3.79 17.50 14.76
CA ASP A 239 3.78 16.39 13.80
C ASP A 239 3.11 15.14 14.39
N HIS A 240 1.91 14.83 13.92
CA HIS A 240 1.23 13.57 14.21
C HIS A 240 1.63 12.43 13.24
N SER A 241 2.71 12.58 12.47
CA SER A 241 3.17 11.59 11.49
C SER A 241 3.41 10.20 12.08
N GLU A 242 3.78 10.08 13.36
CA GLU A 242 4.03 8.78 13.99
C GLU A 242 2.78 7.89 13.98
N LEU A 243 1.60 8.43 14.31
CA LEU A 243 0.34 7.67 14.30
C LEU A 243 -0.03 7.24 12.88
N LEU A 244 0.13 8.14 11.90
CA LEU A 244 -0.13 7.84 10.49
C LEU A 244 0.85 6.80 9.94
N GLN A 245 2.12 6.88 10.33
CA GLN A 245 3.16 5.95 9.92
C GLN A 245 2.91 4.56 10.53
N ILE A 246 2.55 4.47 11.81
CA ILE A 246 2.18 3.21 12.47
C ILE A 246 0.95 2.60 11.79
N ALA A 247 -0.09 3.40 11.52
CA ALA A 247 -1.30 2.94 10.84
C ALA A 247 -0.99 2.40 9.43
N MET A 248 -0.13 3.08 8.68
CA MET A 248 0.31 2.64 7.35
C MET A 248 1.07 1.30 7.40
N ILE A 249 1.99 1.14 8.35
CA ILE A 249 2.74 -0.12 8.54
C ILE A 249 1.80 -1.28 8.86
N VAL A 250 0.85 -1.07 9.78
CA VAL A 250 -0.13 -2.10 10.16
C VAL A 250 -0.97 -2.53 8.95
N LEU A 251 -1.41 -1.58 8.12
CA LEU A 251 -2.20 -1.87 6.93
C LEU A 251 -1.42 -2.71 5.90
N VAL A 252 -0.14 -2.42 5.71
CA VAL A 252 0.75 -3.17 4.81
C VAL A 252 0.94 -4.59 5.31
N VAL A 253 1.23 -4.77 6.61
CA VAL A 253 1.42 -6.11 7.22
C VAL A 253 0.14 -6.94 7.11
N ALA A 254 -1.03 -6.35 7.38
CA ALA A 254 -2.31 -7.02 7.26
C ALA A 254 -2.58 -7.53 5.81
N ASN A 255 -2.27 -6.72 4.80
CA ASN A 255 -2.40 -7.11 3.40
C ASN A 255 -1.46 -8.26 3.02
N ILE A 256 -0.21 -8.22 3.46
CA ILE A 256 0.76 -9.30 3.21
C ILE A 256 0.27 -10.62 3.82
N LEU A 257 -0.23 -10.60 5.05
CA LEU A 257 -0.79 -11.78 5.72
C LEU A 257 -1.99 -12.35 4.98
N LEU A 258 -2.89 -11.50 4.45
CA LEU A 258 -4.02 -11.94 3.64
C LEU A 258 -3.57 -12.63 2.35
N VAL A 259 -2.59 -12.08 1.65
CA VAL A 259 -2.06 -12.68 0.41
C VAL A 259 -1.37 -14.02 0.69
N ILE A 260 -0.58 -14.11 1.75
CA ILE A 260 0.07 -15.37 2.17
C ILE A 260 -0.98 -16.41 2.53
N GLY A 261 -1.97 -16.04 3.34
CA GLY A 261 -3.07 -16.93 3.73
C GLY A 261 -3.84 -17.46 2.52
N TRP A 262 -4.17 -16.58 1.56
CA TRP A 262 -4.81 -16.97 0.31
C TRP A 262 -3.94 -17.92 -0.54
N SER A 263 -2.64 -17.65 -0.63
CA SER A 263 -1.69 -18.49 -1.36
C SER A 263 -1.59 -19.90 -0.77
N ILE A 264 -1.48 -20.01 0.56
CA ILE A 264 -1.44 -21.29 1.28
C ILE A 264 -2.76 -22.05 1.09
N TYR A 265 -3.90 -21.37 1.20
CA TYR A 265 -5.21 -21.98 0.96
C TYR A 265 -5.30 -22.58 -0.44
N ARG A 266 -4.96 -21.79 -1.47
CA ARG A 266 -5.00 -22.23 -2.87
C ARG A 266 -4.02 -23.37 -3.14
N TRP A 267 -2.85 -23.35 -2.52
CA TRP A 267 -1.87 -24.42 -2.61
C TRP A 267 -2.43 -25.75 -2.05
N ASN A 268 -3.06 -25.70 -0.88
CA ASN A 268 -3.64 -26.89 -0.26
C ASN A 268 -4.77 -27.50 -1.10
N VAL A 269 -5.65 -26.67 -1.65
CA VAL A 269 -6.73 -27.13 -2.56
C VAL A 269 -6.14 -27.84 -3.78
N ARG A 270 -5.16 -27.22 -4.47
CA ARG A 270 -4.49 -27.85 -5.62
C ARG A 270 -3.81 -29.16 -5.24
N LYS A 271 -3.14 -29.22 -4.09
CA LYS A 271 -2.47 -30.43 -3.60
C LYS A 271 -3.47 -31.57 -3.38
N GLN A 272 -4.67 -31.25 -2.91
CA GLN A 272 -5.72 -32.23 -2.65
C GLN A 272 -6.34 -32.76 -3.96
N GLU A 273 -6.57 -31.89 -4.93
CA GLU A 273 -6.97 -32.29 -6.29
C GLU A 273 -5.93 -33.24 -6.91
N MET A 274 -4.64 -32.88 -6.87
CA MET A 274 -3.56 -33.72 -7.41
C MET A 274 -3.49 -35.10 -6.75
N LYS A 275 -3.65 -35.16 -5.41
CA LYS A 275 -3.69 -36.43 -4.69
C LYS A 275 -4.88 -37.30 -5.10
N SER A 276 -6.07 -36.71 -5.24
CA SER A 276 -7.26 -37.45 -5.68
C SER A 276 -7.10 -38.01 -7.09
N ARG A 277 -6.50 -37.25 -8.02
CA ARG A 277 -6.19 -37.69 -9.38
C ARG A 277 -5.16 -38.83 -9.38
N MET A 278 -4.10 -38.71 -8.59
CA MET A 278 -3.05 -39.73 -8.50
C MET A 278 -3.59 -41.06 -7.95
N LEU A 279 -4.50 -41.00 -6.97
CA LEU A 279 -5.15 -42.18 -6.41
C LEU A 279 -6.06 -42.88 -7.46
N VAL A 280 -6.81 -42.10 -8.24
CA VAL A 280 -7.62 -42.64 -9.35
C VAL A 280 -6.75 -43.29 -10.42
N LEU A 281 -5.62 -42.66 -10.78
CA LEU A 281 -4.62 -43.20 -11.70
C LEU A 281 -4.04 -44.54 -11.21
N GLN A 282 -3.69 -44.62 -9.93
CA GLN A 282 -3.11 -45.82 -9.34
C GLN A 282 -4.10 -46.98 -9.37
N ILE A 283 -5.36 -46.75 -9.00
CA ILE A 283 -6.41 -47.78 -9.03
C ILE A 283 -6.68 -48.24 -10.47
N LEU A 284 -6.86 -47.32 -11.42
CA LEU A 284 -7.20 -47.68 -12.80
C LEU A 284 -6.08 -48.39 -13.56
N THR A 285 -4.81 -48.09 -13.27
CA THR A 285 -3.68 -48.64 -14.04
C THR A 285 -3.07 -49.90 -13.43
N HIS A 286 -3.09 -50.05 -12.11
CA HIS A 286 -2.53 -51.22 -11.43
C HIS A 286 -3.57 -52.30 -11.12
N GLU A 287 -4.75 -51.95 -10.61
CA GLU A 287 -5.74 -52.94 -10.17
C GLU A 287 -6.53 -53.55 -11.33
N LEU A 288 -6.62 -52.88 -12.48
CA LEU A 288 -7.26 -53.43 -13.69
C LEU A 288 -6.32 -54.24 -14.58
N ARG A 289 -5.00 -53.99 -14.52
CA ARG A 289 -4.02 -54.70 -15.36
C ARG A 289 -3.97 -56.19 -15.04
N THR A 290 -4.01 -56.53 -13.76
CA THR A 290 -3.93 -57.90 -13.25
C THR A 290 -5.12 -58.77 -13.67
N PRO A 291 -6.40 -58.35 -13.48
CA PRO A 291 -7.53 -59.14 -13.95
C PRO A 291 -7.61 -59.20 -15.48
N ILE A 292 -7.26 -58.14 -16.21
CA ILE A 292 -7.23 -58.15 -17.68
C ILE A 292 -6.17 -59.11 -18.21
N ALA A 293 -4.97 -59.14 -17.62
CA ALA A 293 -3.92 -60.07 -17.99
C ALA A 293 -4.33 -61.52 -17.71
N SER A 294 -4.96 -61.78 -16.56
CA SER A 294 -5.51 -63.10 -16.22
C SER A 294 -6.58 -63.54 -17.21
N LEU A 295 -7.55 -62.69 -17.53
CA LEU A 295 -8.59 -62.96 -18.53
C LEU A 295 -7.98 -63.21 -19.91
N SER A 296 -7.00 -62.40 -20.33
CA SER A 296 -6.31 -62.56 -21.61
C SER A 296 -5.60 -63.92 -21.71
N LEU A 297 -4.97 -64.39 -20.63
CA LEU A 297 -4.32 -65.70 -20.58
C LEU A 297 -5.33 -66.85 -20.65
N THR A 298 -6.45 -66.73 -19.95
CA THR A 298 -7.53 -67.73 -20.00
C THR A 298 -8.13 -67.83 -21.40
N VAL A 299 -8.41 -66.70 -22.03
CA VAL A 299 -8.93 -66.64 -23.41
C VAL A 299 -7.91 -67.19 -24.41
N GLU A 300 -6.62 -66.86 -24.27
CA GLU A 300 -5.56 -67.40 -25.14
C GLU A 300 -5.41 -68.92 -24.97
N GLY A 301 -5.61 -69.46 -23.76
CA GLY A 301 -5.65 -70.90 -23.50
C GLY A 301 -6.77 -71.58 -24.29
N PHE A 302 -7.98 -71.04 -24.23
CA PHE A 302 -9.11 -71.54 -25.02
C PHE A 302 -8.91 -71.37 -26.53
N ARG A 303 -8.18 -70.33 -26.97
CA ARG A 303 -7.85 -70.11 -28.39
C ARG A 303 -6.98 -71.25 -28.95
N ARG A 304 -6.12 -71.85 -28.12
CA ARG A 304 -5.27 -72.99 -28.53
C ARG A 304 -6.05 -74.28 -28.72
N GLU A 305 -7.19 -74.41 -28.04
CA GLU A 305 -8.10 -75.56 -28.14
C GLU A 305 -9.32 -75.26 -29.03
N PHE A 306 -9.26 -74.19 -29.83
CA PHE A 306 -10.39 -73.69 -30.61
C PHE A 306 -10.99 -74.76 -31.53
N GLU A 307 -10.17 -75.62 -32.14
CA GLU A 307 -10.63 -76.71 -33.03
C GLU A 307 -11.43 -77.81 -32.29
N HIS A 308 -11.39 -77.85 -30.95
CA HIS A 308 -12.08 -78.86 -30.13
C HIS A 308 -13.32 -78.30 -29.41
N LEU A 309 -13.63 -77.01 -29.59
CA LEU A 309 -14.83 -76.38 -29.03
C LEU A 309 -16.06 -76.75 -29.87
N PRO A 310 -17.24 -76.95 -29.25
CA PRO A 310 -18.49 -77.18 -29.99
C PRO A 310 -18.84 -75.98 -30.87
N GLU A 311 -19.37 -76.23 -32.07
CA GLU A 311 -19.76 -75.17 -33.03
C GLU A 311 -20.72 -74.13 -32.43
N THR A 312 -21.56 -74.54 -31.49
CA THR A 312 -22.53 -73.69 -30.81
C THR A 312 -21.92 -72.62 -29.90
N VAL A 313 -20.61 -72.63 -29.67
CA VAL A 313 -19.91 -71.71 -28.74
C VAL A 313 -18.87 -70.83 -29.44
N TYR A 314 -18.73 -70.97 -30.76
CA TYR A 314 -17.71 -70.24 -31.52
C TYR A 314 -17.95 -68.73 -31.53
N ASP A 315 -19.21 -68.31 -31.68
CA ASP A 315 -19.57 -66.90 -31.68
C ASP A 315 -19.37 -66.25 -30.31
N GLU A 316 -19.71 -66.96 -29.24
CA GLU A 316 -19.47 -66.52 -27.85
C GLU A 316 -17.98 -66.40 -27.55
N PHE A 317 -17.17 -67.36 -28.01
CA PHE A 317 -15.72 -67.33 -27.82
C PHE A 317 -15.05 -66.20 -28.62
N ARG A 318 -15.48 -66.00 -29.87
CA ARG A 318 -15.02 -64.87 -30.71
C ARG A 318 -15.33 -63.54 -30.05
N ARG A 319 -16.56 -63.35 -29.57
CA ARG A 319 -16.97 -62.15 -28.82
C ARG A 319 -16.15 -61.95 -27.56
N LEU A 320 -15.86 -63.02 -26.81
CA LEU A 320 -15.02 -62.95 -25.61
C LEU A 320 -13.58 -62.51 -25.90
N CYS A 321 -13.01 -62.97 -27.02
CA CYS A 321 -11.70 -62.54 -27.51
C CYS A 321 -11.70 -61.05 -27.88
N GLU A 322 -12.71 -60.60 -28.61
CA GLU A 322 -12.88 -59.21 -29.01
C GLU A 322 -13.08 -58.29 -27.79
N ASP A 323 -13.92 -58.69 -26.83
CA ASP A 323 -14.18 -57.95 -25.59
C ASP A 323 -12.92 -57.86 -24.71
N THR A 324 -12.12 -58.92 -24.63
CA THR A 324 -10.87 -58.91 -23.87
C THR A 324 -9.82 -58.00 -24.51
N ARG A 325 -9.71 -58.02 -25.85
CA ARG A 325 -8.86 -57.09 -26.60
C ARG A 325 -9.31 -55.65 -26.42
N ARG A 326 -10.61 -55.39 -26.48
CA ARG A 326 -11.21 -54.07 -26.26
C ARG A 326 -10.98 -53.57 -24.84
N LEU A 327 -11.12 -54.41 -23.82
CA LEU A 327 -10.83 -54.07 -22.43
C LEU A 327 -9.36 -53.70 -22.23
N ARG A 328 -8.43 -54.43 -22.85
CA ARG A 328 -7.00 -54.11 -22.81
C ARG A 328 -6.72 -52.76 -23.47
N GLN A 329 -7.27 -52.53 -24.66
CA GLN A 329 -7.13 -51.26 -25.38
C GLN A 329 -7.75 -50.08 -24.60
N LEU A 330 -8.91 -50.26 -23.96
CA LEU A 330 -9.52 -49.24 -23.11
C LEU A 330 -8.67 -48.93 -21.87
N ALA A 331 -8.07 -49.94 -21.24
CA ALA A 331 -7.19 -49.75 -20.09
C ALA A 331 -5.89 -49.02 -20.47
N GLU A 332 -5.28 -49.38 -21.61
CA GLU A 332 -4.10 -48.70 -22.17
C GLU A 332 -4.42 -47.26 -22.58
N ALA A 333 -5.52 -47.04 -23.28
CA ALA A 333 -5.92 -45.71 -23.73
C ALA A 333 -6.37 -44.81 -22.55
N SER A 334 -6.92 -45.39 -21.47
CA SER A 334 -7.21 -44.69 -20.22
C SER A 334 -5.95 -44.24 -19.48
N LYS A 335 -4.86 -45.02 -19.56
CA LYS A 335 -3.55 -44.62 -19.04
C LYS A 335 -3.02 -43.39 -19.77
N ASP A 336 -3.05 -43.40 -21.11
CA ASP A 336 -2.57 -42.28 -21.92
C ASP A 336 -3.45 -41.03 -21.71
N TYR A 337 -4.76 -41.22 -21.56
CA TYR A 337 -5.70 -40.15 -21.20
C TYR A 337 -5.39 -39.54 -19.83
N LEU A 338 -5.08 -40.33 -18.80
CA LEU A 338 -4.88 -39.81 -17.43
C LEU A 338 -3.45 -39.29 -17.18
N GLN A 339 -2.47 -39.68 -18.00
CA GLN A 339 -1.09 -39.19 -17.91
C GLN A 339 -0.83 -37.95 -18.79
N SER A 340 -1.62 -37.73 -19.84
CA SER A 340 -1.46 -36.60 -20.75
C SER A 340 -2.35 -35.42 -20.33
N ASP A 341 -1.87 -34.62 -19.37
CA ASP A 341 -2.42 -33.28 -19.12
C ASP A 341 -1.83 -32.22 -20.09
N ASN A 342 -0.99 -32.61 -21.07
CA ASN A 342 -0.30 -31.62 -21.94
C ASN A 342 0.08 -32.06 -23.37
N GLN A 343 -0.27 -33.26 -23.86
CA GLN A 343 -0.02 -33.63 -25.26
C GLN A 343 -1.32 -33.69 -26.07
N PRO A 344 -1.39 -33.03 -27.25
CA PRO A 344 -2.54 -33.12 -28.14
C PRO A 344 -2.74 -34.58 -28.58
N LEU A 345 -3.99 -35.03 -28.60
CA LEU A 345 -4.35 -36.35 -29.14
C LEU A 345 -3.85 -36.45 -30.59
N ALA A 346 -3.21 -37.56 -30.95
CA ALA A 346 -2.78 -37.80 -32.33
C ALA A 346 -4.00 -37.73 -33.27
N THR A 347 -3.90 -36.99 -34.37
CA THR A 347 -4.96 -36.87 -35.38
C THR A 347 -4.43 -37.34 -36.72
N GLU A 348 -5.28 -38.03 -37.47
CA GLU A 348 -4.98 -38.57 -38.79
C GLU A 348 -6.02 -38.06 -39.80
N TRP A 349 -5.62 -37.94 -41.06
CA TRP A 349 -6.54 -37.59 -42.13
C TRP A 349 -7.35 -38.82 -42.52
N VAL A 350 -8.68 -38.71 -42.41
CA VAL A 350 -9.63 -39.67 -42.96
C VAL A 350 -10.05 -39.16 -44.33
N PRO A 351 -9.71 -39.83 -45.44
CA PRO A 351 -10.01 -39.35 -46.80
C PRO A 351 -11.51 -39.28 -47.13
N SER A 352 -12.29 -40.22 -46.61
CA SER A 352 -13.75 -40.25 -46.72
C SER A 352 -14.33 -40.65 -45.36
N VAL A 353 -15.00 -39.70 -44.71
CA VAL A 353 -15.68 -39.98 -43.43
C VAL A 353 -16.89 -40.89 -43.67
N GLN A 354 -17.53 -40.79 -44.84
CA GLN A 354 -18.63 -41.68 -45.23
C GLN A 354 -18.16 -43.14 -45.30
N GLU A 355 -17.13 -43.42 -46.09
CA GLU A 355 -16.60 -44.79 -46.28
C GLU A 355 -16.12 -45.40 -44.95
N TRP A 356 -15.49 -44.58 -44.11
CA TRP A 356 -15.07 -45.01 -42.77
C TRP A 356 -16.25 -45.42 -41.87
N LEU A 357 -17.36 -44.66 -41.90
CA LEU A 357 -18.55 -44.99 -41.11
C LEU A 357 -19.31 -46.19 -41.68
N GLU A 358 -19.43 -46.29 -43.01
CA GLU A 358 -20.08 -47.42 -43.69
C GLU A 358 -19.38 -48.73 -43.33
N PHE A 359 -18.05 -48.78 -43.49
CA PHE A 359 -17.24 -49.93 -43.11
C PHE A 359 -17.46 -50.33 -41.64
N LYS A 360 -17.49 -49.34 -40.75
CA LYS A 360 -17.65 -49.56 -39.31
C LYS A 360 -19.04 -50.07 -38.92
N ILE A 361 -20.09 -49.56 -39.56
CA ILE A 361 -21.46 -50.02 -39.35
C ILE A 361 -21.62 -51.45 -39.87
N GLU A 362 -21.11 -51.75 -41.07
CA GLU A 362 -21.19 -53.07 -41.68
C GLU A 362 -20.43 -54.13 -40.86
N GLU A 363 -19.23 -53.80 -40.36
CA GLU A 363 -18.39 -54.73 -39.60
C GLU A 363 -18.95 -55.05 -38.21
N GLU A 364 -19.44 -54.06 -37.47
CA GLU A 364 -19.79 -54.22 -36.04
C GLU A 364 -21.30 -54.37 -35.74
N PHE A 365 -22.19 -53.89 -36.61
CA PHE A 365 -23.61 -53.71 -36.29
C PHE A 365 -24.60 -54.27 -37.32
N GLY A 366 -24.16 -54.53 -38.55
CA GLY A 366 -25.01 -55.09 -39.62
C GLY A 366 -25.97 -54.07 -40.26
N PRO A 367 -26.90 -54.52 -41.14
CA PRO A 367 -27.70 -53.66 -42.02
C PRO A 367 -28.84 -52.88 -41.33
N ASP A 368 -29.04 -53.05 -40.03
CA ASP A 368 -30.19 -52.50 -39.30
C ASP A 368 -30.01 -51.02 -38.87
N ILE A 369 -28.85 -50.42 -39.16
CA ILE A 369 -28.55 -49.01 -38.88
C ILE A 369 -28.61 -48.21 -40.16
N LYS A 370 -29.45 -47.18 -40.18
CA LYS A 370 -29.54 -46.26 -41.31
C LYS A 370 -28.48 -45.15 -41.18
N LEU A 371 -27.51 -45.12 -42.10
CA LEU A 371 -26.57 -43.99 -42.23
C LEU A 371 -27.17 -42.91 -43.14
N VAL A 372 -27.14 -41.66 -42.67
CA VAL A 372 -27.50 -40.46 -43.44
C VAL A 372 -26.35 -39.48 -43.35
N ILE A 373 -25.84 -39.02 -44.49
CA ILE A 373 -24.79 -38.00 -44.54
C ILE A 373 -25.20 -36.88 -45.50
N ASN A 374 -24.94 -35.63 -45.13
CA ASN A 374 -25.20 -34.49 -46.02
C ASN A 374 -24.17 -34.40 -47.16
N GLN A 375 -22.89 -34.53 -46.84
CA GLN A 375 -21.78 -34.44 -47.80
C GLN A 375 -20.56 -35.20 -47.25
N ASP A 376 -19.96 -36.04 -48.08
CA ASP A 376 -18.70 -36.71 -47.77
C ASP A 376 -17.51 -35.75 -47.90
N ILE A 377 -16.61 -35.78 -46.91
CA ILE A 377 -15.46 -34.89 -46.80
C ILE A 377 -14.25 -35.63 -46.23
N ALA A 378 -13.05 -35.12 -46.52
CA ALA A 378 -11.86 -35.53 -45.79
C ALA A 378 -11.76 -34.72 -44.49
N ALA A 379 -11.50 -35.39 -43.37
CA ALA A 379 -11.42 -34.74 -42.06
C ALA A 379 -10.21 -35.22 -41.26
N LYS A 380 -9.54 -34.28 -40.61
CA LYS A 380 -8.45 -34.57 -39.68
C LYS A 380 -8.99 -34.75 -38.26
N VAL A 381 -9.05 -35.99 -37.81
CA VAL A 381 -9.66 -36.38 -36.52
C VAL A 381 -8.85 -37.46 -35.81
N ASN A 382 -9.12 -37.69 -34.53
CA ASN A 382 -8.60 -38.87 -33.85
C ASN A 382 -9.53 -40.06 -34.15
N VAL A 383 -9.16 -40.86 -35.15
CA VAL A 383 -9.97 -41.98 -35.67
C VAL A 383 -10.35 -42.98 -34.58
N TYR A 384 -9.38 -43.34 -33.73
CA TYR A 384 -9.57 -44.33 -32.68
C TYR A 384 -10.60 -43.89 -31.62
N TRP A 385 -10.45 -42.68 -31.07
CA TRP A 385 -11.33 -42.17 -30.03
C TRP A 385 -12.69 -41.77 -30.56
N LEU A 386 -12.74 -41.16 -31.76
CA LEU A 386 -14.00 -40.82 -32.40
C LEU A 386 -14.80 -42.08 -32.73
N GLY A 387 -14.15 -43.11 -33.30
CA GLY A 387 -14.76 -44.41 -33.55
C GLY A 387 -15.31 -45.04 -32.27
N THR A 388 -14.50 -45.06 -31.20
CA THR A 388 -14.93 -45.57 -29.89
C THR A 388 -16.15 -44.81 -29.34
N CYS A 389 -16.22 -43.50 -29.54
CA CYS A 389 -17.37 -42.71 -29.11
C CYS A 389 -18.64 -43.10 -29.85
N ILE A 390 -18.55 -43.19 -31.18
CA ILE A 390 -19.67 -43.56 -32.05
C ILE A 390 -20.16 -44.98 -31.71
N ASP A 391 -19.27 -45.94 -31.52
CA ASP A 391 -19.63 -47.32 -31.14
C ASP A 391 -20.41 -47.38 -29.84
N ASN A 392 -19.98 -46.59 -28.84
CA ASN A 392 -20.66 -46.56 -27.55
C ASN A 392 -22.08 -46.01 -27.68
N LEU A 393 -22.26 -44.95 -28.47
CA LEU A 393 -23.58 -44.36 -28.70
C LEU A 393 -24.50 -45.32 -29.47
N ILE A 394 -23.98 -45.94 -30.54
CA ILE A 394 -24.75 -46.92 -31.32
C ILE A 394 -25.10 -48.15 -30.49
N ARG A 395 -24.15 -48.74 -29.75
CA ARG A 395 -24.42 -49.89 -28.86
C ARG A 395 -25.48 -49.55 -27.82
N ASN A 396 -25.47 -48.33 -27.29
CA ASN A 396 -26.48 -47.87 -26.35
C ASN A 396 -27.87 -47.77 -27.03
N ALA A 397 -27.94 -47.20 -28.24
CA ALA A 397 -29.18 -47.09 -29.01
C ALA A 397 -29.76 -48.47 -29.38
N VAL A 398 -28.92 -49.42 -29.79
CA VAL A 398 -29.36 -50.79 -30.15
C VAL A 398 -29.79 -51.60 -28.92
N LYS A 399 -29.07 -51.48 -27.79
CA LYS A 399 -29.32 -52.30 -26.60
C LYS A 399 -30.42 -51.76 -25.69
N TYR A 400 -30.53 -50.43 -25.57
CA TYR A 400 -31.41 -49.76 -24.63
C TYR A 400 -32.42 -48.82 -25.28
N GLY A 401 -32.23 -48.46 -26.56
CA GLY A 401 -33.14 -47.59 -27.31
C GLY A 401 -34.26 -48.35 -28.02
N VAL A 402 -35.01 -47.64 -28.85
CA VAL A 402 -36.14 -48.19 -29.63
C VAL A 402 -35.85 -48.06 -31.14
N PRO A 403 -35.93 -49.14 -31.95
CA PRO A 403 -35.66 -49.05 -33.38
C PRO A 403 -36.72 -48.24 -34.14
N PRO A 404 -36.40 -47.71 -35.35
CA PRO A 404 -35.12 -47.79 -36.05
C PRO A 404 -34.04 -46.85 -35.48
N VAL A 405 -32.77 -47.29 -35.55
CA VAL A 405 -31.61 -46.48 -35.16
C VAL A 405 -31.03 -45.81 -36.42
N THR A 406 -30.85 -44.49 -36.37
CA THR A 406 -30.28 -43.70 -37.47
C THR A 406 -29.02 -42.98 -37.01
N LEU A 407 -27.94 -43.09 -37.79
CA LEU A 407 -26.74 -42.26 -37.65
C LEU A 407 -26.79 -41.14 -38.69
N ASP A 408 -27.05 -39.91 -38.25
CA ASP A 408 -27.05 -38.70 -39.09
C ASP A 408 -25.74 -37.94 -38.90
N LEU A 409 -24.97 -37.79 -39.98
CA LEU A 409 -23.74 -37.02 -40.04
C LEU A 409 -23.97 -35.72 -40.81
N THR A 410 -23.79 -34.60 -40.13
CA THR A 410 -23.72 -33.27 -40.73
C THR A 410 -22.29 -32.75 -40.73
N THR A 411 -21.73 -32.55 -41.92
CA THR A 411 -20.37 -32.05 -42.15
C THR A 411 -20.36 -30.54 -42.43
N SER A 412 -19.34 -29.84 -41.93
CA SER A 412 -19.13 -28.39 -42.09
C SER A 412 -17.62 -28.07 -42.04
N ASP A 413 -17.21 -26.95 -42.65
CA ASP A 413 -15.82 -26.48 -42.79
C ASP A 413 -14.94 -26.60 -41.53
N LYS A 414 -15.55 -26.48 -40.34
CA LYS A 414 -14.84 -26.45 -39.05
C LYS A 414 -15.32 -27.48 -38.03
N LYS A 415 -16.33 -28.28 -38.36
CA LYS A 415 -16.88 -29.27 -37.43
C LYS A 415 -17.62 -30.41 -38.11
N LEU A 416 -17.53 -31.59 -37.50
CA LEU A 416 -18.40 -32.74 -37.76
C LEU A 416 -19.45 -32.83 -36.66
N THR A 417 -20.72 -33.02 -37.05
CA THR A 417 -21.82 -33.23 -36.11
C THR A 417 -22.42 -34.62 -36.35
N PHE A 418 -22.23 -35.53 -35.39
CA PHE A 418 -22.82 -36.87 -35.43
C PHE A 418 -24.07 -36.90 -34.55
N LYS A 419 -25.17 -37.43 -35.07
CA LYS A 419 -26.41 -37.63 -34.32
C LYS A 419 -26.78 -39.10 -34.36
N VAL A 420 -26.84 -39.73 -33.18
CA VAL A 420 -27.40 -41.08 -33.03
C VAL A 420 -28.83 -40.93 -32.54
N ILE A 421 -29.78 -41.32 -33.39
CA ILE A 421 -31.22 -41.14 -33.20
C ILE A 421 -31.88 -42.50 -32.99
N ASP A 422 -32.66 -42.64 -31.93
CA ASP A 422 -33.54 -43.77 -31.66
C ASP A 422 -34.93 -43.29 -31.22
N ASN A 423 -35.96 -44.13 -31.34
CA ASN A 423 -37.34 -43.78 -31.02
C ASN A 423 -37.68 -43.82 -29.51
N GLY A 424 -36.69 -43.75 -28.63
CA GLY A 424 -36.90 -43.65 -27.19
C GLY A 424 -37.42 -42.27 -26.74
N ASP A 425 -37.80 -42.20 -25.47
CA ASP A 425 -38.45 -41.03 -24.85
C ASP A 425 -37.50 -40.15 -24.00
N LEU A 426 -36.17 -40.29 -24.15
CA LEU A 426 -35.22 -39.56 -23.32
C LEU A 426 -35.23 -38.07 -23.63
N THR A 427 -35.16 -37.25 -22.58
CA THR A 427 -35.17 -35.79 -22.67
C THR A 427 -33.86 -35.18 -22.21
N ARG A 428 -33.67 -33.88 -22.48
CA ARG A 428 -32.51 -33.12 -22.00
C ARG A 428 -32.32 -33.17 -20.48
N LYS A 429 -33.40 -33.33 -19.70
CA LYS A 429 -33.35 -33.36 -18.23
C LYS A 429 -32.64 -34.63 -17.73
N ASP A 430 -32.72 -35.72 -18.49
CA ASP A 430 -32.16 -37.02 -18.11
C ASP A 430 -30.63 -37.06 -18.26
N TRP A 431 -30.07 -36.16 -19.09
CA TRP A 431 -28.62 -36.08 -19.35
C TRP A 431 -27.78 -35.95 -18.07
N GLY A 432 -28.25 -35.16 -17.10
CA GLY A 432 -27.54 -34.92 -15.85
C GLY A 432 -27.37 -36.17 -14.97
N GLN A 433 -28.26 -37.14 -15.10
CA GLN A 433 -28.20 -38.42 -14.40
C GLN A 433 -27.50 -39.49 -15.25
N LEU A 434 -27.78 -39.55 -16.56
CA LEU A 434 -27.23 -40.55 -17.48
C LEU A 434 -25.71 -40.45 -17.68
N ARG A 435 -25.14 -39.24 -17.58
CA ARG A 435 -23.69 -39.04 -17.69
C ARG A 435 -22.89 -39.46 -16.45
N LYS A 436 -23.56 -39.74 -15.32
CA LYS A 436 -22.89 -40.21 -14.11
C LYS A 436 -22.57 -41.71 -14.22
N PRO A 437 -21.40 -42.17 -13.73
CA PRO A 437 -21.09 -43.59 -13.67
C PRO A 437 -22.16 -44.37 -12.90
N PHE A 438 -22.65 -45.47 -13.45
CA PHE A 438 -23.56 -46.40 -12.76
C PHE A 438 -23.19 -47.86 -13.06
N VAL A 439 -23.34 -48.76 -12.10
CA VAL A 439 -23.04 -50.19 -12.29
C VAL A 439 -24.34 -50.94 -12.58
N SER A 440 -24.38 -51.71 -13.67
CA SER A 440 -25.53 -52.55 -14.02
C SER A 440 -25.12 -54.02 -14.12
N LYS A 441 -26.10 -54.95 -14.08
CA LYS A 441 -25.86 -56.40 -14.24
C LYS A 441 -25.24 -56.79 -15.60
N SER A 442 -25.21 -55.87 -16.58
CA SER A 442 -24.79 -56.11 -17.96
C SER A 442 -23.61 -55.24 -18.41
N GLY A 443 -22.93 -54.56 -17.48
CA GLY A 443 -21.73 -53.76 -17.76
C GLY A 443 -21.44 -52.66 -16.73
N LEU A 444 -20.23 -52.11 -16.81
CA LEU A 444 -19.68 -51.09 -15.88
C LEU A 444 -20.36 -49.71 -15.97
N GLY A 445 -21.23 -49.48 -16.97
CA GLY A 445 -21.98 -48.22 -17.18
C GLY A 445 -21.12 -46.96 -17.26
N LEU A 446 -19.87 -47.10 -17.72
CA LEU A 446 -18.92 -46.01 -17.94
C LEU A 446 -19.02 -45.38 -19.34
N GLY A 447 -19.79 -45.98 -20.25
CA GLY A 447 -19.78 -45.64 -21.68
C GLY A 447 -20.03 -44.16 -21.95
N LEU A 448 -21.14 -43.59 -21.47
CA LEU A 448 -21.49 -42.19 -21.73
C LEU A 448 -20.52 -41.19 -21.06
N THR A 449 -19.98 -41.55 -19.90
CA THR A 449 -18.96 -40.75 -19.20
C THR A 449 -17.64 -40.73 -19.99
N ILE A 450 -17.26 -41.87 -20.59
CA ILE A 450 -16.10 -41.95 -21.49
C ILE A 450 -16.34 -41.08 -22.73
N VAL A 451 -17.52 -41.16 -23.35
CA VAL A 451 -17.83 -40.33 -24.53
C VAL A 451 -17.76 -38.84 -24.19
N GLU A 452 -18.44 -38.37 -23.14
CA GLU A 452 -18.42 -36.95 -22.71
C GLU A 452 -16.98 -36.46 -22.48
N SER A 453 -16.16 -37.30 -21.86
CA SER A 453 -14.77 -37.02 -21.51
C SER A 453 -13.83 -36.95 -22.73
N MET A 454 -13.95 -37.88 -23.68
CA MET A 454 -13.13 -37.91 -24.90
C MET A 454 -13.49 -36.78 -25.86
N VAL A 455 -14.79 -36.50 -25.99
CA VAL A 455 -15.31 -35.40 -26.81
C VAL A 455 -14.80 -34.06 -26.30
N GLY A 456 -14.82 -33.84 -24.98
CA GLY A 456 -14.22 -32.66 -24.37
C GLY A 456 -12.73 -32.50 -24.67
N LYS A 457 -11.97 -33.60 -24.71
CA LYS A 457 -10.54 -33.56 -25.10
C LYS A 457 -10.29 -33.33 -26.58
N MET A 458 -11.20 -33.74 -27.45
CA MET A 458 -11.19 -33.39 -28.87
C MET A 458 -11.66 -31.94 -29.12
N GLY A 459 -11.93 -31.15 -28.06
CA GLY A 459 -12.44 -29.78 -28.16
C GLY A 459 -13.92 -29.69 -28.52
N GLY A 460 -14.61 -30.83 -28.51
CA GLY A 460 -16.01 -30.98 -28.88
C GLY A 460 -16.99 -30.87 -27.72
N HIS A 461 -18.28 -31.02 -28.04
CA HIS A 461 -19.35 -31.04 -27.06
C HIS A 461 -20.36 -32.15 -27.36
N MET A 462 -20.97 -32.69 -26.30
CA MET A 462 -22.01 -33.73 -26.41
C MET A 462 -23.30 -33.25 -25.75
N THR A 463 -24.44 -33.43 -26.43
CA THR A 463 -25.76 -33.09 -25.90
C THR A 463 -26.78 -34.19 -26.15
N LEU A 464 -27.84 -34.21 -25.34
CA LEU A 464 -29.00 -35.08 -25.50
C LEU A 464 -30.24 -34.21 -25.72
N ILE A 465 -30.99 -34.52 -26.78
CA ILE A 465 -32.31 -33.94 -27.08
C ILE A 465 -33.31 -35.07 -27.33
N GLY A 466 -34.60 -34.80 -27.20
CA GLY A 466 -35.66 -35.74 -27.51
C GLY A 466 -37.02 -35.32 -26.93
N PRO A 467 -38.09 -36.09 -27.22
CA PRO A 467 -38.13 -37.22 -28.16
C PRO A 467 -38.19 -36.80 -29.65
N PRO A 468 -37.70 -37.62 -30.62
CA PRO A 468 -37.04 -38.91 -30.41
C PRO A 468 -35.66 -38.74 -29.77
N THR A 469 -35.25 -39.70 -28.93
CA THR A 469 -33.92 -39.70 -28.28
C THR A 469 -32.83 -39.47 -29.31
N THR A 470 -32.08 -38.38 -29.15
CA THR A 470 -31.00 -38.01 -30.06
C THR A 470 -29.78 -37.56 -29.27
N PHE A 471 -28.72 -38.35 -29.36
CA PHE A 471 -27.39 -37.98 -28.86
C PHE A 471 -26.63 -37.23 -29.96
N ILE A 472 -26.21 -36.00 -29.67
CA ILE A 472 -25.50 -35.13 -30.61
C ILE A 472 -24.05 -34.97 -30.15
N LEU A 473 -23.12 -35.30 -31.04
CA LEU A 473 -21.69 -35.15 -30.89
C LEU A 473 -21.17 -34.06 -31.84
N GLU A 474 -20.62 -32.98 -31.32
CA GLU A 474 -19.97 -31.94 -32.11
C GLU A 474 -18.46 -32.02 -31.94
N ILE A 475 -17.72 -32.27 -33.02
CA ILE A 475 -16.25 -32.39 -33.01
C ILE A 475 -15.65 -31.31 -33.91
N PRO A 476 -14.83 -30.38 -33.41
CA PRO A 476 -14.10 -29.46 -34.25
C PRO A 476 -13.01 -30.20 -35.01
N CYS A 477 -12.88 -29.93 -36.31
CA CYS A 477 -11.87 -30.57 -37.15
C CYS A 477 -11.48 -29.67 -38.32
N GLU A 478 -10.27 -29.88 -38.83
CA GLU A 478 -9.87 -29.37 -40.15
C GLU A 478 -10.52 -30.28 -41.20
N THR A 479 -11.26 -29.68 -42.12
CA THR A 479 -11.91 -30.38 -43.22
C THR A 479 -11.33 -29.90 -44.54
N ASP A 480 -11.06 -30.81 -45.47
CA ASP A 480 -10.70 -30.44 -46.84
C ASP A 480 -11.95 -30.56 -47.72
N ILE A 481 -12.62 -29.44 -47.88
CA ILE A 481 -13.77 -29.29 -48.79
C ILE A 481 -13.28 -28.81 -50.18
N ALA A 482 -11.99 -28.50 -50.32
CA ALA A 482 -11.42 -27.83 -51.49
C ALA A 482 -10.87 -28.79 -52.55
N SER A 483 -10.83 -30.11 -52.31
CA SER A 483 -10.35 -31.09 -53.29
C SER A 483 -11.45 -32.07 -53.73
N ARG A 484 -12.37 -31.61 -54.58
CA ARG A 484 -13.01 -32.45 -55.59
C ARG A 484 -13.12 -31.71 -56.92
#